data_AF-A0A9P8RNT5-F1
#
_entry.id   AF-A0A9P8RNT5-F1
#
_cell.length_a   1.000
_cell.length_b   1.000
_cell.length_c   1.000
_cell.angle_alpha   90.00
_cell.angle_beta   90.00
_cell.angle_gamma   90.00
#
_symmetry.space_group_name_H-M   'P 1'
#
loop_
_entity.id
_entity.type
_entity.pdbx_description
1 polymer ?
#
loop_
_entity_poly.entity_id
_entity_poly.type
_entity_poly.pdbx_seq_one_letter_code
_entity_poly.pdbx_strand_id
1 'polypeptide(L)'
;MVHVIIPDDDSIGPLTFGIELEFLVPMLKPLKHERSPPDPRPIFHAEDFDEGDPADPFNKFIFPALQAVDGIQVRDHFTDVFAYPLTSIPKYDAWRLIDDFSVKPGHGREYSPYEWAGKEVTSEVLKADDAGYPKKITDVCRAIRECRVHLNSSAGVHVHIGHGDDGFSLKTLKRVATIMWLMDSRLLYLHHPSRRDNANCELLSKISKLSHTQEGKPAADPAGRYHRIMDENVPTDIWPALHAKLQQIWFASDIEQIAHLMSDRTPPDSMRAISRGTVGFRRLISTGRNRVNINTVEFRQMAGSLEPDHIIQWVKVCLAIVDFARHSENDSFKSVVRSASMQPEENTYFALDFLNDIGLYLGVPFWAEKLEGYILKRQTAMEFYENSDSNIQWVDEQRGSLA
;
A
#
# COMPACT_ATOMS: atom_id res chain seq x y z
N MET A 1 12.83 24.07 -5.34
CA MET A 1 13.10 23.13 -4.24
C MET A 1 11.72 22.81 -3.67
N VAL A 2 11.21 21.59 -3.81
CA VAL A 2 9.94 21.23 -3.17
C VAL A 2 10.25 21.05 -1.70
N HIS A 3 10.24 22.16 -0.95
CA HIS A 3 10.32 22.12 0.50
C HIS A 3 8.95 21.70 0.99
N VAL A 4 8.78 20.42 1.31
CA VAL A 4 7.62 20.02 2.09
C VAL A 4 7.75 20.68 3.45
N ILE A 5 6.76 21.51 3.79
CA ILE A 5 6.71 22.20 5.08
C ILE A 5 6.32 21.14 6.10
N ILE A 6 7.16 20.92 7.11
CA ILE A 6 6.79 20.10 8.27
C ILE A 6 6.05 21.03 9.22
N PRO A 7 4.73 20.88 9.40
CA PRO A 7 3.96 21.77 10.25
C PRO A 7 4.05 21.31 11.72
N ASP A 8 3.88 22.27 12.64
CA ASP A 8 3.63 21.96 14.05
C ASP A 8 2.21 21.39 14.25
N ASP A 9 1.27 21.75 13.37
CA ASP A 9 -0.12 21.30 13.35
C ASP A 9 -0.55 20.98 11.91
N ASP A 10 -0.96 19.74 11.68
CA ASP A 10 -1.46 19.21 10.41
C ASP A 10 -2.95 18.87 10.46
N SER A 11 -3.74 19.55 11.30
CA SER A 11 -5.18 19.32 11.45
C SER A 11 -6.02 19.84 10.29
N ILE A 12 -5.51 20.78 9.49
CA ILE A 12 -6.22 21.40 8.37
C ILE A 12 -5.73 20.80 7.05
N GLY A 13 -6.64 20.60 6.10
CA GLY A 13 -6.31 20.16 4.74
C GLY A 13 -6.66 18.68 4.51
N PRO A 14 -7.10 18.32 3.30
CA PRO A 14 -7.44 16.95 2.98
C PRO A 14 -6.18 16.09 2.87
N LEU A 15 -6.30 14.82 3.25
CA LEU A 15 -5.28 13.84 2.88
C LEU A 15 -5.25 13.69 1.36
N THR A 16 -4.06 13.41 0.85
CA THR A 16 -3.87 12.92 -0.51
C THR A 16 -3.39 11.48 -0.48
N PHE A 17 -3.59 10.76 -1.57
CA PHE A 17 -3.08 9.41 -1.67
C PHE A 17 -2.69 9.05 -3.10
N GLY A 18 -1.87 8.01 -3.22
CA GLY A 18 -1.60 7.31 -4.48
C GLY A 18 -1.71 5.82 -4.29
N ILE A 19 -2.01 5.08 -5.36
CA ILE A 19 -2.00 3.62 -5.36
C ILE A 19 -0.97 3.08 -6.34
N GLU A 20 -0.38 1.94 -6.00
CA GLU A 20 0.48 1.15 -6.90
C GLU A 20 -0.19 -0.22 -7.09
N LEU A 21 -0.45 -0.60 -8.34
CA LEU A 21 -1.07 -1.86 -8.74
C LEU A 21 -0.03 -2.74 -9.43
N GLU A 22 0.46 -3.77 -8.74
CA GLU A 22 1.45 -4.71 -9.25
C GLU A 22 0.79 -5.90 -9.94
N PHE A 23 1.30 -6.31 -11.10
CA PHE A 23 0.83 -7.49 -11.83
C PHE A 23 1.88 -8.03 -12.80
N LEU A 24 1.65 -9.25 -13.30
CA LEU A 24 2.47 -9.88 -14.34
C LEU A 24 1.77 -9.81 -15.69
N VAL A 25 2.53 -9.52 -16.74
CA VAL A 25 2.06 -9.56 -18.13
C VAL A 25 2.74 -10.74 -18.85
N PRO A 26 1.98 -11.72 -19.39
CA PRO A 26 2.53 -12.81 -20.17
C PRO A 26 2.71 -12.41 -21.64
N MET A 27 3.83 -12.84 -22.21
CA MET A 27 4.06 -12.89 -23.66
C MET A 27 4.25 -14.36 -24.07
N LEU A 28 3.50 -14.83 -25.07
CA LEU A 28 3.63 -16.20 -25.57
C LEU A 28 4.94 -16.36 -26.34
N LYS A 29 5.78 -17.32 -25.92
CA LYS A 29 7.06 -17.60 -26.57
C LYS A 29 6.84 -18.14 -27.99
N PRO A 30 7.79 -17.92 -28.92
CA PRO A 30 7.68 -18.45 -30.27
C PRO A 30 7.46 -19.96 -30.26
N LEU A 31 6.62 -20.46 -31.17
CA LEU A 31 6.32 -21.90 -31.33
C LEU A 31 5.67 -22.58 -30.11
N LYS A 32 5.23 -21.83 -29.09
CA LYS A 32 4.43 -22.35 -27.98
C LYS A 32 2.95 -22.15 -28.26
N HIS A 33 2.14 -23.07 -27.74
CA HIS A 33 0.70 -22.96 -27.76
C HIS A 33 0.19 -22.51 -26.40
N GLU A 34 -0.93 -21.80 -26.42
CA GLU A 34 -1.68 -21.49 -25.22
C GLU A 34 -2.11 -22.75 -24.47
N ARG A 35 -2.40 -22.57 -23.19
CA ARG A 35 -2.96 -23.62 -22.36
C ARG A 35 -4.45 -23.81 -22.67
N SER A 36 -4.93 -25.03 -22.44
CA SER A 36 -6.36 -25.35 -22.50
C SER A 36 -6.98 -25.35 -21.09
N PRO A 37 -8.15 -24.74 -20.88
CA PRO A 37 -8.84 -23.87 -21.85
C PRO A 37 -8.08 -22.54 -22.05
N PRO A 38 -8.11 -21.97 -23.27
CA PRO A 38 -7.48 -20.68 -23.52
C PRO A 38 -8.20 -19.59 -22.75
N ASP A 39 -7.43 -18.62 -22.25
CA ASP A 39 -7.98 -17.38 -21.70
C ASP A 39 -8.44 -16.53 -22.89
N PRO A 40 -9.70 -16.07 -22.96
CA PRO A 40 -10.19 -15.35 -24.12
C PRO A 40 -9.57 -13.96 -24.28
N ARG A 41 -8.87 -13.45 -23.26
CA ARG A 41 -8.26 -12.12 -23.31
C ARG A 41 -7.05 -12.11 -24.24
N PRO A 42 -6.81 -10.99 -24.95
CA PRO A 42 -5.66 -10.86 -25.85
C PRO A 42 -4.36 -11.22 -25.15
N ILE A 43 -3.49 -11.97 -25.82
CA ILE A 43 -2.12 -12.23 -25.37
C ILE A 43 -1.15 -11.66 -26.39
N PHE A 44 -0.04 -11.11 -25.90
CA PHE A 44 1.03 -10.64 -26.78
C PHE A 44 1.87 -11.83 -27.27
N HIS A 45 2.08 -11.96 -28.58
CA HIS A 45 2.95 -12.99 -29.14
C HIS A 45 4.36 -12.43 -29.34
N ALA A 46 5.39 -13.19 -28.95
CA ALA A 46 6.77 -12.75 -29.13
C ALA A 46 7.16 -12.53 -30.61
N GLU A 47 6.41 -13.13 -31.55
CA GLU A 47 6.58 -12.94 -32.99
C GLU A 47 6.11 -11.55 -33.47
N ASP A 48 5.30 -10.84 -32.67
CA ASP A 48 4.86 -9.47 -32.93
C ASP A 48 5.92 -8.43 -32.50
N PHE A 49 7.08 -8.89 -31.99
CA PHE A 49 8.16 -8.02 -31.53
C PHE A 49 9.04 -7.53 -32.68
N ASP A 50 9.19 -6.21 -32.78
CA ASP A 50 10.24 -5.58 -33.58
C ASP A 50 11.49 -5.37 -32.71
N GLU A 51 12.55 -6.15 -32.94
CA GLU A 51 13.83 -6.05 -32.21
C GLU A 51 14.48 -4.66 -32.29
N GLY A 52 14.05 -3.81 -33.24
CA GLY A 52 14.54 -2.44 -33.41
C GLY A 52 13.79 -1.39 -32.59
N ASP A 53 12.67 -1.72 -31.94
CA ASP A 53 11.87 -0.74 -31.20
C ASP A 53 12.41 -0.55 -29.76
N PRO A 54 12.81 0.68 -29.38
CA PRO A 54 13.28 0.96 -28.02
C PRO A 54 12.16 0.88 -26.96
N ALA A 55 10.88 0.89 -27.35
CA ALA A 55 9.76 0.82 -26.43
C ALA A 55 9.50 -0.61 -25.94
N ASP A 56 9.31 -0.74 -24.62
CA ASP A 56 9.01 -2.01 -23.98
C ASP A 56 7.74 -2.67 -24.58
N PRO A 57 7.84 -3.87 -25.16
CA PRO A 57 6.71 -4.54 -25.82
C PRO A 57 5.55 -4.84 -24.86
N PHE A 58 5.85 -5.10 -23.59
CA PHE A 58 4.82 -5.32 -22.57
C PHE A 58 4.08 -4.02 -22.24
N ASN A 59 4.75 -2.87 -22.34
CA ASN A 59 4.08 -1.57 -22.17
C ASN A 59 3.10 -1.33 -23.32
N LYS A 60 3.50 -1.57 -24.57
CA LYS A 60 2.62 -1.39 -25.74
C LYS A 60 1.32 -2.20 -25.67
N PHE A 61 1.31 -3.30 -24.93
CA PHE A 61 0.13 -4.13 -24.77
C PHE A 61 -0.90 -3.50 -23.81
N ILE A 62 -0.45 -2.96 -22.68
CA ILE A 62 -1.32 -2.41 -21.62
C ILE A 62 -1.62 -0.92 -21.86
N PHE A 63 -0.64 -0.17 -22.37
CA PHE A 63 -0.69 1.29 -22.48
C PHE A 63 -1.89 1.81 -23.28
N PRO A 64 -2.28 1.21 -24.44
CA PRO A 64 -3.45 1.66 -25.19
C PRO A 64 -4.76 1.51 -24.41
N ALA A 65 -4.92 0.42 -23.64
CA ALA A 65 -6.10 0.20 -22.82
C ALA A 65 -6.19 1.28 -21.72
N LEU A 66 -5.07 1.62 -21.08
CA LEU A 66 -5.01 2.70 -20.11
C LEU A 66 -5.27 4.08 -20.74
N GLN A 67 -4.73 4.36 -21.93
CA GLN A 67 -4.95 5.63 -22.64
C GLN A 67 -6.40 5.84 -23.09
N ALA A 68 -7.17 4.75 -23.25
CA ALA A 68 -8.58 4.80 -23.59
C ALA A 68 -9.48 5.16 -22.39
N VAL A 69 -8.96 5.16 -21.16
CA VAL A 69 -9.72 5.54 -19.97
C VAL A 69 -9.97 7.05 -19.96
N ASP A 70 -11.24 7.43 -19.95
CA ASP A 70 -11.64 8.84 -19.92
C ASP A 70 -11.24 9.53 -18.60
N GLY A 71 -10.75 10.76 -18.70
CA GLY A 71 -10.42 11.59 -17.55
C GLY A 71 -9.11 11.26 -16.82
N ILE A 72 -8.23 10.43 -17.40
CA ILE A 72 -6.87 10.22 -16.89
C ILE A 72 -5.80 10.56 -17.93
N GLN A 73 -4.63 10.97 -17.45
CA GLN A 73 -3.40 10.99 -18.25
C GLN A 73 -2.57 9.76 -17.88
N VAL A 74 -1.93 9.14 -18.89
CA VAL A 74 -1.04 7.99 -18.70
C VAL A 74 0.35 8.32 -19.25
N ARG A 75 1.40 7.94 -18.51
CA ARG A 75 2.81 8.06 -18.89
C ARG A 75 3.54 6.75 -18.63
N ASP A 76 4.72 6.64 -19.19
CA ASP A 76 5.69 5.58 -18.94
C ASP A 76 7.05 6.21 -18.63
N HIS A 77 8.07 5.37 -18.44
CA HIS A 77 9.42 5.85 -18.11
C HIS A 77 10.06 6.72 -19.21
N PHE A 78 9.58 6.66 -20.46
CA PHE A 78 10.08 7.49 -21.56
C PHE A 78 9.37 8.84 -21.63
N THR A 79 8.11 8.89 -21.20
CA THR A 79 7.25 10.08 -21.31
C THR A 79 7.07 10.82 -19.98
N ASP A 80 7.69 10.31 -18.91
CA ASP A 80 7.67 10.93 -17.58
C ASP A 80 8.22 12.35 -17.56
N VAL A 81 7.50 13.20 -16.82
CA VAL A 81 7.93 14.56 -16.49
C VAL A 81 8.46 14.55 -15.08
N PHE A 82 9.64 15.10 -14.83
CA PHE A 82 10.27 15.12 -13.51
C PHE A 82 10.01 16.43 -12.77
N ALA A 83 9.85 16.35 -11.45
CA ALA A 83 9.54 17.50 -10.61
C ALA A 83 10.76 18.43 -10.45
N TYR A 84 10.77 19.62 -11.05
CA TYR A 84 11.90 20.55 -10.94
C TYR A 84 12.19 21.01 -9.49
N PRO A 85 13.45 21.08 -9.03
CA PRO A 85 14.72 20.85 -9.72
C PRO A 85 15.22 19.39 -9.66
N LEU A 86 14.36 18.45 -9.27
CA LEU A 86 14.67 17.04 -9.10
C LEU A 86 14.61 16.34 -10.46
N THR A 87 15.73 15.77 -10.90
CA THR A 87 15.82 15.07 -12.18
C THR A 87 15.51 13.57 -12.07
N SER A 88 15.13 13.09 -10.88
CA SER A 88 14.94 11.66 -10.60
C SER A 88 13.63 11.33 -9.88
N ILE A 89 12.80 12.33 -9.58
CA ILE A 89 11.48 12.12 -8.97
C ILE A 89 10.43 12.52 -10.01
N PRO A 90 9.58 11.58 -10.47
CA PRO A 90 8.53 11.90 -11.42
C PRO A 90 7.52 12.84 -10.79
N LYS A 91 6.90 13.68 -11.61
CA LYS A 91 5.72 14.44 -11.24
C LYS A 91 4.54 13.48 -11.26
N TYR A 92 3.96 13.25 -10.08
CA TYR A 92 2.83 12.34 -9.87
C TYR A 92 1.48 13.00 -10.25
N ASP A 93 1.41 13.61 -11.44
CA ASP A 93 0.21 14.27 -12.00
C ASP A 93 -0.41 13.47 -13.16
N ALA A 94 0.03 12.23 -13.34
CA ALA A 94 -0.50 11.28 -14.31
C ALA A 94 -0.37 9.86 -13.73
N TRP A 95 -1.21 8.96 -14.22
CA TRP A 95 -1.01 7.52 -14.02
C TRP A 95 0.23 7.08 -14.79
N ARG A 96 0.99 6.12 -14.25
CA ARG A 96 2.25 5.67 -14.86
C ARG A 96 2.30 4.16 -14.94
N LEU A 97 2.63 3.63 -16.12
CA LEU A 97 2.95 2.23 -16.33
C LEU A 97 4.47 2.06 -16.34
N ILE A 98 4.99 1.31 -15.37
CA ILE A 98 6.42 1.09 -15.19
C ILE A 98 6.74 -0.39 -14.97
N ASP A 99 8.02 -0.73 -15.09
CA ASP A 99 8.52 -2.04 -14.69
C ASP A 99 8.60 -2.15 -13.17
N ASP A 100 8.17 -3.29 -12.65
CA ASP A 100 8.55 -3.70 -11.30
C ASP A 100 9.26 -5.05 -11.31
N PHE A 101 10.56 -4.99 -11.04
CA PHE A 101 11.41 -6.16 -10.95
C PHE A 101 11.18 -6.97 -9.66
N SER A 102 10.42 -6.47 -8.69
CA SER A 102 10.03 -7.19 -7.48
C SER A 102 8.93 -8.22 -7.74
N VAL A 103 8.10 -7.98 -8.77
CA VAL A 103 7.03 -8.87 -9.21
C VAL A 103 7.60 -9.95 -10.12
N LYS A 104 7.45 -11.22 -9.73
CA LYS A 104 8.08 -12.36 -10.40
C LYS A 104 7.09 -13.49 -10.69
N PRO A 105 7.20 -14.15 -11.86
CA PRO A 105 6.44 -15.36 -12.12
C PRO A 105 6.85 -16.46 -11.13
N GLY A 106 5.93 -17.39 -10.87
CA GLY A 106 6.24 -18.60 -10.12
C GLY A 106 7.06 -19.59 -10.96
N HIS A 107 7.41 -20.73 -10.34
CA HIS A 107 8.20 -21.77 -10.99
C HIS A 107 7.36 -22.96 -11.50
N GLY A 108 6.04 -22.90 -11.33
CA GLY A 108 5.12 -23.94 -11.79
C GLY A 108 5.05 -24.04 -13.31
N ARG A 109 4.51 -25.16 -13.80
CA ARG A 109 4.38 -25.41 -15.26
C ARG A 109 3.54 -24.32 -15.93
N GLU A 110 2.64 -23.67 -15.17
CA GLU A 110 1.76 -22.57 -15.59
C GLU A 110 2.47 -21.33 -16.10
N TYR A 111 3.72 -21.15 -15.69
CA TYR A 111 4.54 -20.04 -16.16
C TYR A 111 5.38 -20.39 -17.39
N SER A 112 5.53 -21.67 -17.75
CA SER A 112 6.52 -22.11 -18.75
C SER A 112 6.29 -21.71 -20.22
N PRO A 113 5.05 -21.64 -20.76
CA PRO A 113 4.87 -21.28 -22.16
C PRO A 113 5.07 -19.78 -22.41
N TYR A 114 5.14 -18.98 -21.34
CA TYR A 114 5.22 -17.53 -21.42
C TYR A 114 6.61 -17.01 -21.02
N GLU A 115 6.96 -15.85 -21.57
CA GLU A 115 7.86 -14.89 -20.97
C GLU A 115 7.03 -13.90 -20.15
N TRP A 116 7.56 -13.44 -19.02
CA TRP A 116 6.78 -12.64 -18.07
C TRP A 116 7.49 -11.34 -17.74
N ALA A 117 6.76 -10.24 -17.80
CA ALA A 117 7.20 -8.96 -17.25
C ALA A 117 6.41 -8.62 -15.98
N GLY A 118 7.13 -8.21 -14.93
CA GLY A 118 6.52 -7.59 -13.76
C GLY A 118 6.25 -6.12 -14.07
N LYS A 119 5.00 -5.69 -13.90
CA LYS A 119 4.53 -4.34 -14.20
C LYS A 119 3.87 -3.73 -12.97
N GLU A 120 3.95 -2.42 -12.90
CA GLU A 120 3.26 -1.61 -11.89
C GLU A 120 2.54 -0.45 -12.58
N VAL A 121 1.28 -0.26 -12.23
CA VAL A 121 0.52 0.95 -12.55
C VAL A 121 0.42 1.81 -11.29
N THR A 122 1.05 2.98 -11.32
CA THR A 122 0.99 3.96 -10.21
C THR A 122 0.00 5.07 -10.56
N SER A 123 -0.81 5.51 -9.61
CA SER A 123 -1.75 6.61 -9.84
C SER A 123 -1.07 7.97 -9.82
N GLU A 124 -1.77 8.97 -10.37
CA GLU A 124 -1.55 10.36 -9.97
C GLU A 124 -1.83 10.56 -8.47
N VAL A 125 -1.46 11.71 -7.91
CA VAL A 125 -1.87 12.11 -6.57
C VAL A 125 -3.37 12.40 -6.57
N LEU A 126 -4.12 11.54 -5.90
CA LEU A 126 -5.57 11.66 -5.71
C LEU A 126 -5.86 12.36 -4.38
N LYS A 127 -7.01 13.04 -4.30
CA LYS A 127 -7.45 13.70 -3.07
C LYS A 127 -8.50 12.85 -2.38
N ALA A 128 -8.41 12.73 -1.06
CA ALA A 128 -9.34 11.93 -0.26
C ALA A 128 -10.77 12.50 -0.27
N ASP A 129 -10.91 13.82 -0.46
CA ASP A 129 -12.18 14.54 -0.53
C ASP A 129 -12.79 14.60 -1.94
N ASP A 130 -12.11 14.06 -2.96
CA ASP A 130 -12.63 13.96 -4.32
C ASP A 130 -13.55 12.74 -4.47
N ALA A 131 -14.87 12.96 -4.50
CA ALA A 131 -15.85 11.89 -4.71
C ALA A 131 -15.68 11.12 -6.05
N GLY A 132 -14.88 11.63 -6.99
CA GLY A 132 -14.58 11.00 -8.27
C GLY A 132 -13.45 9.97 -8.26
N TYR A 133 -12.59 9.92 -7.22
CA TYR A 133 -11.48 8.97 -7.20
C TYR A 133 -11.91 7.49 -7.32
N PRO A 134 -13.04 7.02 -6.75
CA PRO A 134 -13.45 5.62 -6.87
C PRO A 134 -13.70 5.21 -8.33
N LYS A 135 -14.25 6.13 -9.14
CA LYS A 135 -14.48 5.90 -10.57
C LYS A 135 -13.15 5.75 -11.32
N LYS A 136 -12.16 6.60 -11.03
CA LYS A 136 -10.82 6.50 -11.64
C LYS A 136 -10.15 5.16 -11.35
N ILE A 137 -10.16 4.72 -10.08
CA ILE A 137 -9.62 3.40 -9.68
C ILE A 137 -10.36 2.28 -10.41
N THR A 138 -11.69 2.37 -10.47
CA THR A 138 -12.54 1.38 -11.15
C THR A 138 -12.22 1.27 -12.63
N ASP A 139 -12.13 2.38 -13.34
CA ASP A 139 -11.93 2.38 -14.79
C ASP A 139 -10.52 1.93 -15.15
N VAL A 140 -9.49 2.31 -14.37
CA VAL A 140 -8.13 1.79 -14.56
C VAL A 140 -8.05 0.28 -14.31
N CYS A 141 -8.64 -0.22 -13.23
CA CYS A 141 -8.68 -1.66 -12.96
C CYS A 141 -9.39 -2.43 -14.08
N ARG A 142 -10.49 -1.89 -14.60
CA ARG A 142 -11.19 -2.47 -15.78
C ARG A 142 -10.28 -2.49 -17.00
N ALA A 143 -9.63 -1.37 -17.33
CA ALA A 143 -8.72 -1.31 -18.48
C ALA A 143 -7.58 -2.34 -18.37
N ILE A 144 -6.99 -2.52 -17.18
CA ILE A 144 -5.95 -3.55 -16.96
C ILE A 144 -6.54 -4.96 -17.13
N ARG A 145 -7.79 -5.20 -16.73
CA ARG A 145 -8.46 -6.50 -16.83
C ARG A 145 -8.87 -6.89 -18.25
N GLU A 146 -9.04 -5.92 -19.16
CA GLU A 146 -9.22 -6.18 -20.59
C GLU A 146 -7.97 -6.81 -21.22
N CYS A 147 -6.81 -6.55 -20.62
CA CYS A 147 -5.55 -7.18 -20.97
C CYS A 147 -5.36 -8.52 -20.23
N ARG A 148 -4.62 -9.45 -20.82
CA ARG A 148 -4.21 -10.66 -20.11
C ARG A 148 -3.13 -10.31 -19.10
N VAL A 149 -3.49 -10.40 -17.82
CA VAL A 149 -2.59 -10.16 -16.69
C VAL A 149 -2.73 -11.28 -15.66
N HIS A 150 -1.69 -11.48 -14.86
CA HIS A 150 -1.64 -12.49 -13.82
C HIS A 150 -1.25 -11.91 -12.47
N LEU A 151 -1.92 -12.35 -11.42
CA LEU A 151 -1.66 -11.97 -10.04
C LEU A 151 -1.14 -13.20 -9.28
N ASN A 152 -0.13 -13.01 -8.46
CA ASN A 152 0.41 -14.05 -7.59
C ASN A 152 0.90 -13.45 -6.27
N SER A 153 1.55 -14.26 -5.43
CA SER A 153 2.04 -13.81 -4.12
C SER A 153 3.11 -12.71 -4.17
N SER A 154 3.78 -12.50 -5.31
CA SER A 154 4.75 -11.42 -5.44
C SER A 154 4.07 -10.06 -5.64
N ALA A 155 2.89 -10.03 -6.28
CA ALA A 155 2.11 -8.81 -6.51
C ALA A 155 1.40 -8.32 -5.24
N GLY A 156 1.39 -7.01 -5.07
CA GLY A 156 0.70 -6.25 -4.03
C GLY A 156 -0.17 -5.14 -4.59
N VAL A 157 -0.99 -4.58 -3.72
CA VAL A 157 -1.55 -3.24 -3.89
C VAL A 157 -0.95 -2.36 -2.80
N HIS A 158 -0.27 -1.29 -3.20
CA HIS A 158 0.27 -0.33 -2.24
C HIS A 158 -0.60 0.92 -2.19
N VAL A 159 -0.73 1.49 -1.00
CA VAL A 159 -1.41 2.77 -0.79
C VAL A 159 -0.44 3.72 -0.12
N HIS A 160 -0.20 4.86 -0.73
CA HIS A 160 0.62 5.94 -0.20
C HIS A 160 -0.28 7.03 0.32
N ILE A 161 -0.20 7.36 1.62
CA ILE A 161 -0.97 8.46 2.20
C ILE A 161 -0.04 9.64 2.45
N GLY A 162 -0.39 10.81 1.92
CA GLY A 162 0.28 12.09 2.11
C GLY A 162 -0.69 13.18 2.56
N HIS A 163 -0.18 14.40 2.71
CA HIS A 163 -0.96 15.56 3.15
C HIS A 163 -0.84 16.73 2.15
N GLY A 164 -1.12 16.45 0.87
CA GLY A 164 -1.00 17.44 -0.19
C GLY A 164 0.45 17.88 -0.41
N ASP A 165 0.66 19.19 -0.53
CA ASP A 165 2.00 19.80 -0.61
C ASP A 165 2.64 19.99 0.79
N ASP A 166 1.86 19.75 1.85
CA ASP A 166 2.30 19.84 3.24
C ASP A 166 2.76 18.47 3.77
N GLY A 167 3.60 18.50 4.80
CA GLY A 167 4.03 17.32 5.53
C GLY A 167 3.04 16.95 6.64
N PHE A 168 3.32 15.82 7.28
CA PHE A 168 2.69 15.46 8.55
C PHE A 168 3.41 16.13 9.72
N SER A 169 2.67 16.41 10.79
CA SER A 169 3.28 16.80 12.06
C SER A 169 4.00 15.62 12.70
N LEU A 170 4.99 15.92 13.55
CA LEU A 170 5.68 14.89 14.33
C LEU A 170 4.69 14.11 15.23
N LYS A 171 3.67 14.78 15.77
CA LYS A 171 2.64 14.15 16.61
C LYS A 171 1.85 13.11 15.82
N THR A 172 1.40 13.47 14.62
CA THR A 172 0.68 12.56 13.72
C THR A 172 1.50 11.32 13.43
N LEU A 173 2.78 11.47 13.06
CA LEU A 173 3.62 10.31 12.75
C LEU A 173 3.96 9.45 13.97
N LYS A 174 4.06 10.02 15.18
CA LYS A 174 4.15 9.23 16.44
C LYS A 174 2.92 8.37 16.64
N ARG A 175 1.74 8.94 16.38
CA ARG A 175 0.45 8.24 16.47
C ARG A 175 0.30 7.15 15.43
N VAL A 176 0.60 7.43 14.15
CA VAL A 176 0.60 6.42 13.08
C VAL A 176 1.60 5.30 13.40
N ALA A 177 2.83 5.62 13.81
CA ALA A 177 3.82 4.62 14.17
C ALA A 177 3.37 3.75 15.35
N THR A 178 2.70 4.34 16.36
CA THR A 178 2.14 3.62 17.50
C THR A 178 1.02 2.68 17.07
N ILE A 179 0.06 3.15 16.26
CA ILE A 179 -1.03 2.32 15.72
C ILE A 179 -0.44 1.14 14.95
N MET A 180 0.47 1.40 14.00
CA MET A 180 1.03 0.34 13.17
C MET A 180 1.86 -0.64 14.01
N TRP A 181 2.62 -0.18 15.01
CA TRP A 181 3.33 -1.08 15.92
C TRP A 181 2.40 -2.07 16.64
N LEU A 182 1.20 -1.62 17.03
CA LEU A 182 0.23 -2.42 17.78
C LEU A 182 -0.72 -3.26 16.90
N MET A 183 -1.05 -2.75 15.71
CA MET A 183 -2.14 -3.28 14.89
C MET A 183 -1.68 -3.93 13.60
N ASP A 184 -0.43 -3.74 13.16
CA ASP A 184 0.07 -4.25 11.89
C ASP A 184 -0.21 -5.75 11.68
N SER A 185 0.10 -6.58 12.67
CA SER A 185 -0.16 -8.02 12.58
C SER A 185 -1.64 -8.37 12.46
N ARG A 186 -2.54 -7.60 13.08
CA ARG A 186 -3.99 -7.81 13.06
C ARG A 186 -4.59 -7.31 11.74
N LEU A 187 -4.17 -6.13 11.28
CA LEU A 187 -4.57 -5.55 10.00
C LEU A 187 -4.14 -6.45 8.83
N LEU A 188 -3.00 -7.13 8.92
CA LEU A 188 -2.56 -8.08 7.89
C LEU A 188 -3.55 -9.24 7.67
N TYR A 189 -4.38 -9.59 8.66
CA TYR A 189 -5.42 -10.62 8.49
C TYR A 189 -6.60 -10.18 7.64
N LEU A 190 -6.79 -8.87 7.43
CA LEU A 190 -7.77 -8.35 6.47
C LEU A 190 -7.43 -8.70 5.02
N HIS A 191 -6.22 -9.19 4.76
CA HIS A 191 -5.74 -9.51 3.42
C HIS A 191 -5.50 -11.00 3.22
N HIS A 192 -5.33 -11.37 1.95
CA HIS A 192 -5.12 -12.73 1.52
C HIS A 192 -3.97 -13.40 2.29
N PRO A 193 -4.12 -14.66 2.75
CA PRO A 193 -3.12 -15.34 3.58
C PRO A 193 -1.72 -15.44 2.98
N SER A 194 -1.56 -15.29 1.66
CA SER A 194 -0.26 -15.19 1.00
C SER A 194 0.60 -14.00 1.44
N ARG A 195 0.08 -13.08 2.25
CA ARG A 195 0.80 -11.92 2.78
C ARG A 195 1.38 -12.14 4.19
N ARG A 196 1.01 -13.21 4.91
CA ARG A 196 1.40 -13.44 6.33
C ARG A 196 2.87 -13.82 6.53
N ASP A 197 3.48 -14.48 5.55
CA ASP A 197 4.90 -14.88 5.54
C ASP A 197 5.53 -14.51 4.19
N ASN A 198 5.45 -13.22 3.86
CA ASN A 198 5.83 -12.70 2.56
C ASN A 198 6.90 -11.61 2.71
N ALA A 199 8.04 -11.79 2.05
CA ALA A 199 9.17 -10.86 2.07
C ALA A 199 8.83 -9.47 1.52
N ASN A 200 7.73 -9.34 0.77
CA ASN A 200 7.26 -8.07 0.21
C ASN A 200 6.39 -7.25 1.19
N CYS A 201 6.04 -7.83 2.36
CA CYS A 201 5.27 -7.17 3.42
C CYS A 201 5.46 -7.85 4.79
N GLU A 202 6.69 -7.92 5.28
CA GLU A 202 6.97 -8.49 6.60
C GLU A 202 6.54 -7.55 7.73
N LEU A 203 6.10 -8.13 8.85
CA LEU A 203 5.64 -7.38 10.01
C LEU A 203 6.73 -6.44 10.55
N LEU A 204 6.32 -5.24 10.98
CA LEU A 204 7.20 -4.28 11.65
C LEU A 204 7.91 -4.90 12.86
N SER A 205 7.20 -5.73 13.63
CA SER A 205 7.72 -6.45 14.79
C SER A 205 8.85 -7.43 14.43
N LYS A 206 8.94 -7.87 13.17
CA LYS A 206 10.01 -8.74 12.68
C LYS A 206 11.20 -7.93 12.15
N ILE A 207 10.96 -6.91 11.33
CA ILE A 207 12.04 -6.31 10.50
C ILE A 207 12.53 -4.94 10.95
N SER A 208 11.72 -4.17 11.70
CA SER A 208 12.04 -2.77 12.00
C SER A 208 13.25 -2.63 12.93
N LYS A 209 13.92 -1.48 12.92
CA LYS A 209 14.95 -1.17 13.93
C LYS A 209 14.35 -1.14 15.33
N LEU A 210 13.10 -0.69 15.47
CA LEU A 210 12.36 -0.65 16.73
C LEU A 210 12.24 -2.04 17.37
N SER A 211 12.00 -3.10 16.59
CA SER A 211 11.92 -4.46 17.16
C SER A 211 13.24 -4.92 17.80
N HIS A 212 14.36 -4.43 17.31
CA HIS A 212 15.71 -4.81 17.75
C HIS A 212 16.31 -3.87 18.81
N THR A 213 15.62 -2.80 19.23
CA THR A 213 16.10 -1.95 20.33
C THR A 213 16.19 -2.76 21.62
N GLN A 214 17.32 -2.66 22.32
CA GLN A 214 17.52 -3.35 23.60
C GLN A 214 16.46 -2.89 24.61
N GLU A 215 15.86 -3.86 25.30
CA GLU A 215 14.90 -3.61 26.36
C GLU A 215 15.56 -2.79 27.49
N GLY A 216 14.93 -1.69 27.90
CA GLY A 216 15.30 -0.97 29.12
C GLY A 216 16.32 0.16 29.00
N LYS A 217 16.77 0.58 27.80
CA LYS A 217 17.47 1.87 27.65
C LYS A 217 16.46 2.97 27.26
N PRO A 218 15.89 3.72 28.23
CA PRO A 218 15.03 4.84 27.91
C PRO A 218 15.79 5.83 27.03
N ALA A 219 15.12 6.34 26.00
CA ALA A 219 15.66 7.46 25.25
C ALA A 219 15.84 8.67 26.20
N ALA A 220 16.85 9.50 25.95
CA ALA A 220 17.07 10.68 26.79
C ALA A 220 15.94 11.69 26.60
N ASP A 221 15.30 12.14 27.68
CA ASP A 221 14.30 13.22 27.66
C ASP A 221 14.84 14.47 28.39
N PRO A 222 15.74 15.22 27.76
CA PRO A 222 16.20 16.47 28.34
C PRO A 222 14.98 17.42 28.50
N ALA A 223 14.74 17.81 29.76
CA ALA A 223 13.65 18.70 30.20
C ALA A 223 12.23 18.11 30.34
N GLY A 224 12.05 16.78 30.28
CA GLY A 224 10.74 16.16 30.55
C GLY A 224 9.68 16.45 29.48
N ARG A 225 10.12 16.90 28.29
CA ARG A 225 9.23 17.37 27.21
C ARG A 225 8.50 16.21 26.57
N TYR A 226 9.20 15.10 26.35
CA TYR A 226 8.64 13.94 25.67
C TYR A 226 7.76 13.09 26.58
N HIS A 227 8.07 13.04 27.90
CA HIS A 227 7.20 12.38 28.88
C HIS A 227 5.79 12.96 28.87
N ARG A 228 5.63 14.29 28.92
CA ARG A 228 4.29 14.91 28.95
C ARG A 228 3.42 14.55 27.74
N ILE A 229 3.98 14.67 26.53
CA ILE A 229 3.25 14.38 25.29
C ILE A 229 2.95 12.88 25.19
N MET A 230 3.87 12.02 25.65
CA MET A 230 3.64 10.58 25.73
C MET A 230 2.49 10.27 26.71
N ASP A 231 2.51 10.80 27.92
CA ASP A 231 1.48 10.57 28.95
C ASP A 231 0.09 11.01 28.49
N GLU A 232 0.00 12.02 27.64
CA GLU A 232 -1.24 12.47 27.02
C GLU A 232 -1.81 11.46 26.01
N ASN A 233 -0.98 10.65 25.35
CA ASN A 233 -1.40 9.80 24.21
C ASN A 233 -1.24 8.30 24.46
N VAL A 234 -0.38 7.90 25.40
CA VAL A 234 -0.05 6.51 25.71
C VAL A 234 -0.55 6.20 27.12
N PRO A 235 -1.29 5.10 27.31
CA PRO A 235 -1.69 4.63 28.62
C PRO A 235 -0.47 4.20 29.45
N THR A 236 -0.46 4.55 30.74
CA THR A 236 0.60 4.15 31.68
C THR A 236 0.41 2.73 32.22
N ASP A 237 -0.79 2.17 32.06
CA ASP A 237 -1.25 0.87 32.57
C ASP A 237 -0.98 -0.31 31.60
N ILE A 238 -0.05 -0.15 30.66
CA ILE A 238 0.40 -1.22 29.74
C ILE A 238 1.66 -1.91 30.28
N TRP A 239 1.95 -3.11 29.78
CA TRP A 239 3.10 -3.86 30.30
C TRP A 239 4.45 -3.18 29.97
N PRO A 240 5.46 -3.31 30.87
CA PRO A 240 6.70 -2.52 30.78
C PRO A 240 7.46 -2.64 29.47
N ALA A 241 7.51 -3.84 28.88
CA ALA A 241 8.23 -4.06 27.62
C ALA A 241 7.61 -3.29 26.44
N LEU A 242 6.27 -3.28 26.33
CA LEU A 242 5.60 -2.49 25.30
C LEU A 242 5.73 -1.00 25.58
N HIS A 243 5.58 -0.58 26.84
CA HIS A 243 5.79 0.81 27.22
C HIS A 243 7.18 1.31 26.81
N ALA A 244 8.24 0.52 27.02
CA ALA A 244 9.59 0.86 26.61
C ALA A 244 9.75 0.98 25.08
N LYS A 245 9.02 0.18 24.29
CA LYS A 245 9.00 0.31 22.82
C LYS A 245 8.28 1.58 22.38
N LEU A 246 7.11 1.86 22.95
CA LEU A 246 6.37 3.10 22.67
C LEU A 246 7.19 4.33 23.09
N GLN A 247 7.95 4.25 24.18
CA GLN A 247 8.86 5.32 24.60
C GLN A 247 9.87 5.67 23.50
N GLN A 248 10.41 4.70 22.75
CA GLN A 248 11.33 4.99 21.63
C GLN A 248 10.65 5.81 20.53
N ILE A 249 9.39 5.50 20.19
CA ILE A 249 8.60 6.25 19.20
C ILE A 249 8.33 7.67 19.74
N TRP A 250 7.85 7.77 20.98
CA TRP A 250 7.39 9.03 21.54
C TRP A 250 8.52 9.99 21.93
N PHE A 251 9.74 9.48 22.12
CA PHE A 251 10.93 10.29 22.41
C PHE A 251 11.73 10.66 21.17
N ALA A 252 11.33 10.16 19.99
CA ALA A 252 11.87 10.66 18.72
C ALA A 252 11.68 12.18 18.63
N SER A 253 12.75 12.91 18.35
CA SER A 253 12.73 14.39 18.31
C SER A 253 12.30 14.95 16.96
N ASP A 254 12.29 14.12 15.92
CA ASP A 254 11.97 14.50 14.55
C ASP A 254 11.40 13.31 13.75
N ILE A 255 10.89 13.62 12.56
CA ILE A 255 10.24 12.67 11.65
C ILE A 255 11.23 11.62 11.13
N GLU A 256 12.48 12.00 10.88
CA GLU A 256 13.49 11.08 10.36
C GLU A 256 13.83 10.00 11.37
N GLN A 257 13.88 10.32 12.67
CA GLN A 257 14.07 9.34 13.74
C GLN A 257 12.93 8.32 13.80
N ILE A 258 11.67 8.75 13.68
CA ILE A 258 10.54 7.81 13.59
C ILE A 258 10.71 6.94 12.34
N ALA A 259 10.99 7.55 11.20
CA ALA A 259 11.15 6.82 9.97
C ALA A 259 12.29 5.79 10.03
N HIS A 260 13.38 6.11 10.72
CA HIS A 260 14.49 5.19 10.97
C HIS A 260 14.10 4.06 11.91
N LEU A 261 13.35 4.33 12.98
CA LEU A 261 12.85 3.32 13.92
C LEU A 261 11.94 2.31 13.21
N MET A 262 11.05 2.79 12.33
CA MET A 262 10.07 1.98 11.62
C MET A 262 10.64 1.27 10.38
N SER A 263 11.78 1.72 9.86
CA SER A 263 12.44 1.10 8.71
C SER A 263 13.17 -0.19 9.09
N ASP A 264 13.47 -1.00 8.08
CA ASP A 264 14.33 -2.16 8.22
C ASP A 264 15.78 -1.78 8.61
N ARG A 265 16.62 -2.78 8.83
CA ARG A 265 18.04 -2.59 9.15
C ARG A 265 18.91 -2.29 7.91
N THR A 266 18.31 -2.15 6.74
CA THR A 266 19.06 -1.84 5.52
C THR A 266 19.53 -0.38 5.57
N PRO A 267 20.78 -0.07 5.15
CA PRO A 267 21.25 1.31 5.03
C PRO A 267 20.34 2.15 4.11
N PRO A 268 20.08 3.43 4.44
CA PRO A 268 19.22 4.32 3.65
C PRO A 268 19.63 4.46 2.18
N ASP A 269 20.92 4.33 1.86
CA ASP A 269 21.46 4.44 0.51
C ASP A 269 21.46 3.11 -0.28
N SER A 270 21.04 2.00 0.33
CA SER A 270 20.94 0.74 -0.38
C SER A 270 19.75 0.75 -1.33
N MET A 271 20.00 0.57 -2.63
CA MET A 271 18.96 0.40 -3.66
C MET A 271 18.12 -0.88 -3.47
N ARG A 272 18.55 -1.83 -2.63
CA ARG A 272 17.82 -3.07 -2.36
C ARG A 272 17.61 -3.24 -0.87
N ALA A 273 16.43 -2.90 -0.37
CA ALA A 273 16.02 -3.40 0.94
C ALA A 273 15.87 -4.94 0.83
N ILE A 274 16.45 -5.66 1.80
CA ILE A 274 16.51 -7.13 1.82
C ILE A 274 15.12 -7.72 2.09
N SER A 275 14.25 -6.94 2.73
CA SER A 275 12.86 -7.22 3.04
C SER A 275 12.04 -5.92 2.95
N ARG A 276 10.74 -5.99 2.68
CA ARG A 276 9.83 -4.83 2.70
C ARG A 276 8.84 -5.00 3.85
N GLY A 277 8.62 -3.93 4.60
CA GLY A 277 7.64 -3.92 5.68
C GLY A 277 6.20 -3.87 5.17
N THR A 278 5.27 -4.38 5.95
CA THR A 278 3.83 -4.13 5.80
C THR A 278 3.47 -2.64 5.73
N VAL A 279 4.23 -1.78 6.41
CA VAL A 279 4.16 -0.33 6.27
C VAL A 279 5.56 0.26 6.12
N GLY A 280 5.71 1.22 5.21
CA GLY A 280 6.94 1.87 4.84
C GLY A 280 6.97 3.32 5.28
N PHE A 281 7.99 3.68 6.08
CA PHE A 281 8.27 5.06 6.48
C PHE A 281 9.45 5.66 5.69
N ARG A 282 10.08 4.89 4.79
CA ARG A 282 11.32 5.30 4.11
C ARG A 282 11.13 6.54 3.24
N ARG A 283 9.92 6.77 2.71
CA ARG A 283 9.56 7.97 1.94
C ARG A 283 9.42 9.25 2.78
N LEU A 284 9.61 9.17 4.10
CA LEU A 284 9.76 10.29 5.03
C LEU A 284 11.23 10.67 5.28
N ILE A 285 12.19 9.84 4.87
CA ILE A 285 13.63 10.10 5.05
C ILE A 285 14.12 10.94 3.86
N SER A 286 14.77 12.06 4.16
CA SER A 286 15.39 12.91 3.14
C SER A 286 16.60 12.19 2.53
N THR A 287 16.51 11.74 1.28
CA THR A 287 17.61 10.98 0.61
C THR A 287 18.07 11.65 -0.69
N GLY A 288 19.26 11.26 -1.17
CA GLY A 288 19.84 11.77 -2.41
C GLY A 288 20.53 13.14 -2.31
N ARG A 289 21.13 13.60 -3.43
CA ARG A 289 21.91 14.85 -3.50
C ARG A 289 21.12 16.10 -3.10
N ASN A 290 19.80 16.06 -3.24
CA ASN A 290 18.90 17.18 -2.98
C ASN A 290 18.09 17.05 -1.67
N ARG A 291 18.28 15.97 -0.89
CA ARG A 291 17.56 15.72 0.38
C ARG A 291 16.05 15.90 0.27
N VAL A 292 15.43 15.28 -0.73
CA VAL A 292 13.98 15.35 -0.92
C VAL A 292 13.33 14.03 -0.53
N ASN A 293 12.18 14.14 0.12
CA ASN A 293 11.29 13.05 0.49
C ASN A 293 9.89 13.34 -0.08
N ILE A 294 9.10 12.30 -0.34
CA ILE A 294 7.75 12.42 -0.94
C ILE A 294 6.70 12.62 0.17
N ASN A 295 7.10 12.46 1.44
CA ASN A 295 6.29 12.66 2.65
C ASN A 295 5.03 11.81 2.73
N THR A 296 5.14 10.55 2.30
CA THR A 296 4.04 9.59 2.38
C THR A 296 4.34 8.45 3.35
N VAL A 297 3.31 7.98 4.05
CA VAL A 297 3.30 6.66 4.69
C VAL A 297 2.78 5.63 3.68
N GLU A 298 3.54 4.57 3.46
CA GLU A 298 3.24 3.55 2.44
C GLU A 298 2.69 2.29 3.10
N PHE A 299 1.52 1.83 2.69
CA PHE A 299 0.88 0.60 3.17
C PHE A 299 1.03 -0.49 2.12
N ARG A 300 1.66 -1.62 2.50
CA ARG A 300 2.01 -2.74 1.60
C ARG A 300 1.31 -4.05 1.96
N GLN A 301 0.31 -4.02 2.84
CA GLN A 301 -0.31 -5.24 3.40
C GLN A 301 -1.20 -5.99 2.39
N MET A 302 -1.83 -5.27 1.45
CA MET A 302 -2.79 -5.84 0.51
C MET A 302 -2.12 -6.68 -0.58
N ALA A 303 -2.68 -7.87 -0.83
CA ALA A 303 -2.28 -8.69 -1.97
C ALA A 303 -2.69 -8.05 -3.30
N GLY A 304 -1.98 -8.39 -4.39
CA GLY A 304 -2.33 -7.95 -5.73
C GLY A 304 -3.81 -8.20 -6.03
N SER A 305 -4.49 -7.18 -6.53
CA SER A 305 -5.92 -7.21 -6.85
C SER A 305 -6.20 -6.21 -7.95
N LEU A 306 -7.20 -6.53 -8.78
CA LEU A 306 -7.82 -5.62 -9.73
C LEU A 306 -9.34 -5.54 -9.50
N GLU A 307 -9.79 -5.90 -8.29
CA GLU A 307 -11.18 -5.74 -7.86
C GLU A 307 -11.35 -4.35 -7.24
N PRO A 308 -12.02 -3.42 -7.95
CA PRO A 308 -12.02 -2.00 -7.56
C PRO A 308 -12.53 -1.76 -6.16
N ASP A 309 -13.63 -2.43 -5.78
CA ASP A 309 -14.26 -2.23 -4.48
C ASP A 309 -13.32 -2.64 -3.33
N HIS A 310 -12.54 -3.71 -3.50
CA HIS A 310 -11.57 -4.13 -2.49
C HIS A 310 -10.44 -3.11 -2.34
N ILE A 311 -9.92 -2.57 -3.45
CA ILE A 311 -8.89 -1.53 -3.45
C ILE A 311 -9.42 -0.25 -2.80
N ILE A 312 -10.62 0.18 -3.16
CA ILE A 312 -11.27 1.38 -2.60
C ILE A 312 -11.50 1.22 -1.11
N GLN A 313 -11.97 0.05 -0.65
CA GLN A 313 -12.13 -0.22 0.79
C GLN A 313 -10.80 -0.18 1.52
N TRP A 314 -9.71 -0.69 0.93
CA TRP A 314 -8.38 -0.62 1.53
C TRP A 314 -7.86 0.82 1.61
N VAL A 315 -8.02 1.61 0.54
CA VAL A 315 -7.71 3.04 0.55
C VAL A 315 -8.42 3.75 1.69
N LYS A 316 -9.72 3.47 1.91
CA LYS A 316 -10.49 4.04 3.03
C LYS A 316 -9.91 3.66 4.39
N VAL A 317 -9.45 2.42 4.58
CA VAL A 317 -8.79 1.98 5.82
C VAL A 317 -7.49 2.75 6.05
N CYS A 318 -6.62 2.85 5.04
CA CYS A 318 -5.37 3.60 5.14
C CYS A 318 -5.61 5.09 5.46
N LEU A 319 -6.58 5.71 4.79
CA LEU A 319 -7.00 7.09 5.06
C LEU A 319 -7.49 7.26 6.49
N ALA A 320 -8.41 6.41 6.96
CA ALA A 320 -8.96 6.51 8.31
C ALA A 320 -7.92 6.31 9.42
N ILE A 321 -6.92 5.44 9.21
CA ILE A 321 -5.81 5.27 10.16
C ILE A 321 -5.05 6.60 10.34
N VAL A 322 -4.71 7.26 9.23
CA VAL A 322 -3.95 8.51 9.26
C VAL A 322 -4.82 9.67 9.74
N ASP A 323 -6.08 9.74 9.31
CA ASP A 323 -7.02 10.78 9.72
C ASP A 323 -7.34 10.69 11.22
N PHE A 324 -7.58 9.48 11.74
CA PHE A 324 -7.71 9.24 13.18
C PHE A 324 -6.45 9.69 13.93
N ALA A 325 -5.25 9.39 13.43
CA ALA A 325 -4.01 9.85 14.05
C ALA A 325 -3.90 11.40 14.08
N ARG A 326 -4.33 12.08 13.02
CA ARG A 326 -4.32 13.56 12.92
C ARG A 326 -5.35 14.21 13.83
N HIS A 327 -6.59 13.74 13.81
CA HIS A 327 -7.73 14.49 14.35
C HIS A 327 -8.29 13.96 15.67
N SER A 328 -7.97 12.73 16.07
CA SER A 328 -8.49 12.19 17.34
C SER A 328 -8.02 13.01 18.54
N GLU A 329 -8.94 13.23 19.48
CA GLU A 329 -8.57 13.74 20.79
C GLU A 329 -7.59 12.78 21.48
N ASN A 330 -6.75 13.33 22.36
CA ASN A 330 -5.75 12.55 23.09
C ASN A 330 -6.37 11.36 23.84
N ASP A 331 -7.55 11.52 24.43
CA ASP A 331 -8.25 10.45 25.17
C ASP A 331 -8.80 9.35 24.25
N SER A 332 -9.38 9.72 23.10
CA SER A 332 -9.84 8.76 22.09
C SER A 332 -8.68 7.94 21.54
N PHE A 333 -7.56 8.60 21.18
CA PHE A 333 -6.34 7.92 20.74
C PHE A 333 -5.82 6.96 21.82
N LYS A 334 -5.71 7.44 23.06
CA LYS A 334 -5.23 6.66 24.20
C LYS A 334 -6.12 5.44 24.49
N SER A 335 -7.44 5.57 24.30
CA SER A 335 -8.39 4.46 24.44
C SER A 335 -8.10 3.34 23.44
N VAL A 336 -7.90 3.68 22.17
CA VAL A 336 -7.52 2.71 21.14
C VAL A 336 -6.18 2.04 21.46
N VAL A 337 -5.18 2.83 21.89
CA VAL A 337 -3.89 2.28 22.32
C VAL A 337 -4.07 1.30 23.47
N ARG A 338 -4.89 1.61 24.48
CA ARG A 338 -5.17 0.72 25.60
C ARG A 338 -5.80 -0.59 25.14
N SER A 339 -6.86 -0.55 24.32
CA SER A 339 -7.51 -1.75 23.77
C SER A 339 -6.52 -2.63 22.99
N ALA A 340 -5.71 -2.02 22.13
CA ALA A 340 -4.71 -2.71 21.34
C ALA A 340 -3.52 -3.27 22.16
N SER A 341 -3.34 -2.77 23.39
CA SER A 341 -2.23 -3.07 24.31
C SER A 341 -2.65 -3.92 25.51
N MET A 342 -3.80 -4.63 25.46
CA MET A 342 -4.13 -5.67 26.44
C MET A 342 -3.24 -6.91 26.25
N GLN A 343 -2.97 -7.65 27.33
CA GLN A 343 -2.04 -8.80 27.32
C GLN A 343 -2.47 -9.84 26.27
N PRO A 344 -1.53 -10.49 25.55
CA PRO A 344 -1.85 -11.39 24.44
C PRO A 344 -2.87 -12.49 24.77
N GLU A 345 -2.86 -13.00 26.01
CA GLU A 345 -3.77 -14.05 26.47
C GLU A 345 -5.21 -13.55 26.69
N GLU A 346 -5.39 -12.26 26.91
CA GLU A 346 -6.67 -11.61 27.23
C GLU A 346 -7.17 -10.71 26.08
N ASN A 347 -6.32 -10.43 25.10
CA ASN A 347 -6.57 -9.42 24.08
C ASN A 347 -7.37 -9.98 22.90
N THR A 348 -8.69 -9.82 22.97
CA THR A 348 -9.59 -10.11 21.86
C THR A 348 -9.72 -8.97 20.85
N TYR A 349 -9.11 -7.81 21.11
CA TYR A 349 -9.17 -6.65 20.22
C TYR A 349 -8.47 -6.97 18.90
N PHE A 350 -9.24 -6.92 17.81
CA PHE A 350 -8.80 -7.32 16.49
C PHE A 350 -8.99 -6.21 15.46
N ALA A 351 -8.70 -6.51 14.20
CA ALA A 351 -8.77 -5.54 13.11
C ALA A 351 -10.17 -4.91 12.97
N LEU A 352 -11.24 -5.70 13.10
CA LEU A 352 -12.61 -5.19 12.93
C LEU A 352 -13.04 -4.25 14.08
N ASP A 353 -12.64 -4.54 15.31
CA ASP A 353 -12.88 -3.65 16.46
C ASP A 353 -12.15 -2.31 16.25
N PHE A 354 -10.90 -2.38 15.79
CA PHE A 354 -10.13 -1.21 15.44
C PHE A 354 -10.75 -0.39 14.32
N LEU A 355 -11.27 -1.02 13.26
CA LEU A 355 -11.98 -0.29 12.20
C LEU A 355 -13.22 0.44 12.74
N ASN A 356 -13.98 -0.15 13.66
CA ASN A 356 -15.08 0.53 14.33
C ASN A 356 -14.59 1.76 15.12
N ASP A 357 -13.55 1.59 15.93
CA ASP A 357 -13.04 2.64 16.83
C ASP A 357 -12.44 3.85 16.09
N ILE A 358 -11.93 3.65 14.88
CA ILE A 358 -11.42 4.75 14.03
C ILE A 358 -12.50 5.33 13.10
N GLY A 359 -13.77 4.96 13.28
CA GLY A 359 -14.90 5.54 12.54
C GLY A 359 -15.25 4.86 11.21
N LEU A 360 -14.70 3.68 10.91
CA LEU A 360 -15.00 2.90 9.69
C LEU A 360 -16.08 1.82 9.88
N TYR A 361 -17.02 2.04 10.79
CA TYR A 361 -18.08 1.07 11.09
C TYR A 361 -18.92 0.64 9.88
N LEU A 362 -19.14 1.52 8.89
CA LEU A 362 -19.84 1.17 7.64
C LEU A 362 -19.06 0.19 6.75
N GLY A 363 -17.73 0.17 6.85
CA GLY A 363 -16.87 -0.74 6.11
C GLY A 363 -16.67 -2.10 6.80
N VAL A 364 -17.00 -2.21 8.10
CA VAL A 364 -16.78 -3.44 8.87
C VAL A 364 -17.47 -4.68 8.28
N PRO A 365 -18.73 -4.62 7.79
CA PRO A 365 -19.35 -5.79 7.17
C PRO A 365 -18.56 -6.35 5.97
N PHE A 366 -18.02 -5.48 5.12
CA PHE A 366 -17.19 -5.88 3.97
C PHE A 366 -15.93 -6.63 4.45
N TRP A 367 -15.24 -6.09 5.45
CA TRP A 367 -14.02 -6.69 5.98
C TRP A 367 -14.27 -7.96 6.79
N ALA A 368 -15.43 -8.06 7.46
CA ALA A 368 -15.85 -9.28 8.13
C ALA A 368 -16.05 -10.42 7.13
N GLU A 369 -16.74 -10.16 6.02
CA GLU A 369 -16.92 -11.13 4.94
C GLU A 369 -15.59 -11.57 4.32
N LYS A 370 -14.67 -10.62 4.05
CA LYS A 370 -13.32 -10.95 3.54
C LYS A 370 -12.55 -11.83 4.53
N LEU A 371 -12.55 -11.47 5.82
CA LEU A 371 -11.87 -12.22 6.87
C LEU A 371 -12.44 -13.64 7.00
N GLU A 372 -13.77 -13.78 7.02
CA GLU A 372 -14.45 -15.07 7.03
C GLU A 372 -14.07 -15.90 5.82
N GLY A 373 -14.06 -15.29 4.62
CA GLY A 373 -13.61 -15.92 3.39
C GLY A 373 -12.18 -16.48 3.51
N TYR A 374 -11.24 -15.72 4.08
CA TYR A 374 -9.85 -16.17 4.28
C TYR A 374 -9.68 -17.21 5.38
N ILE A 375 -10.62 -17.32 6.32
CA ILE A 375 -10.63 -18.35 7.36
C ILE A 375 -11.22 -19.65 6.81
N LEU A 376 -12.38 -19.57 6.14
CA LEU A 376 -13.11 -20.72 5.60
C LEU A 376 -12.40 -21.35 4.38
N LYS A 377 -11.85 -20.53 3.47
CA LYS A 377 -11.17 -21.02 2.26
C LYS A 377 -9.75 -21.56 2.51
N ARG A 378 -9.31 -21.73 3.76
CA ARG A 378 -8.04 -22.43 4.09
C ARG A 378 -7.97 -23.89 3.60
N GLN A 379 -9.04 -24.44 3.01
CA GLN A 379 -9.14 -25.83 2.59
C GLN A 379 -9.13 -26.07 1.06
N THR A 380 -9.22 -25.01 0.23
CA THR A 380 -9.08 -25.11 -1.24
C THR A 380 -8.10 -24.05 -1.72
N ALA A 381 -7.45 -24.28 -2.86
CA ALA A 381 -6.48 -23.34 -3.45
C ALA A 381 -7.16 -21.97 -3.66
N MET A 382 -6.96 -21.03 -2.72
CA MET A 382 -7.45 -19.67 -2.89
C MET A 382 -6.73 -19.08 -4.10
N GLU A 383 -7.48 -18.88 -5.16
CA GLU A 383 -6.97 -18.23 -6.34
C GLU A 383 -6.72 -16.76 -6.04
N PHE A 384 -5.62 -16.24 -6.57
CA PHE A 384 -5.35 -14.79 -6.61
C PHE A 384 -6.35 -14.05 -7.53
N TYR A 385 -7.17 -14.81 -8.27
CA TYR A 385 -8.34 -14.37 -9.01
C TYR A 385 -9.60 -14.62 -8.19
N GLU A 386 -10.37 -13.59 -7.86
CA GLU A 386 -11.75 -13.77 -7.34
C GLU A 386 -12.76 -14.08 -8.47
N ASN A 387 -12.33 -14.68 -9.60
CA ASN A 387 -13.19 -14.88 -10.78
C ASN A 387 -12.90 -16.10 -11.67
N SER A 388 -12.29 -17.18 -11.17
CA SER A 388 -12.29 -18.44 -11.93
C SER A 388 -13.63 -19.17 -11.96
N ASP A 389 -14.58 -18.74 -11.12
CA ASP A 389 -15.89 -19.38 -10.94
C ASP A 389 -17.08 -18.54 -11.46
N SER A 390 -16.91 -17.74 -12.52
CA SER A 390 -18.07 -17.11 -13.16
C SER A 390 -18.11 -17.32 -14.67
N ASN A 391 -19.12 -18.09 -15.08
CA ASN A 391 -19.78 -17.95 -16.37
C ASN A 391 -20.23 -16.49 -16.56
N ILE A 392 -19.34 -15.60 -16.99
CA ILE A 392 -19.72 -14.23 -17.35
C ILE A 392 -20.36 -14.29 -18.75
N GLN A 393 -21.67 -14.50 -18.77
CA GLN A 393 -22.52 -13.88 -19.77
C GLN A 393 -22.62 -12.39 -19.42
N TRP A 394 -22.06 -11.55 -20.29
CA TRP A 394 -22.28 -10.11 -20.26
C TRP A 394 -23.76 -9.85 -20.55
N VAL A 395 -24.52 -9.45 -19.54
CA VAL A 395 -25.83 -8.84 -19.76
C VAL A 395 -25.57 -7.36 -20.04
N ASP A 396 -25.68 -7.00 -21.32
CA ASP A 396 -25.73 -5.62 -21.78
C ASP A 396 -26.92 -4.90 -21.13
N GLU A 397 -26.65 -4.04 -20.15
CA GLU A 397 -27.58 -2.98 -19.77
C GLU A 397 -27.26 -1.69 -20.55
N GLN A 398 -27.67 -1.66 -21.82
CA GLN A 398 -28.09 -0.42 -22.46
C GLN A 398 -29.23 -0.70 -23.44
N ARG A 399 -30.46 -0.30 -23.06
CA ARG A 399 -31.40 0.45 -23.90
C ARG A 399 -32.66 0.81 -23.10
N GLY A 400 -32.57 1.95 -22.41
CA GLY A 400 -33.73 2.81 -22.29
C GLY A 400 -33.95 3.50 -23.63
N SER A 401 -34.98 3.08 -24.37
CA SER A 401 -35.58 3.91 -25.41
C SER A 401 -37.10 3.68 -25.42
N LEU A 402 -37.81 4.67 -24.87
CA LEU A 402 -39.04 5.24 -25.41
C LEU A 402 -39.91 4.33 -26.29
N ALA A 403 -40.97 3.79 -25.71
CA ALA A 403 -42.37 3.94 -26.15
C ALA A 403 -43.31 3.51 -25.03
#